data_AF-A0A1D6NY53-F1
#
_entry.id   AF-A0A1D6NY53-F1
#
_cell.length_a   1.000
_cell.length_b   1.000
_cell.length_c   1.000
_cell.angle_alpha   90.00
_cell.angle_beta   90.00
_cell.angle_gamma   90.00
#
_symmetry.space_group_name_H-M   'P 1'
#
loop_
_entity.id
_entity.type
_entity.pdbx_description
1 polymer ?
#
loop_
_entity_poly.entity_id
_entity_poly.type
_entity_poly.pdbx_seq_one_letter_code
_entity_poly.pdbx_strand_id
1 'polypeptide(L)'
;MAPAAAVIGAGDSDRLAREVARVLDECRASHAVQPRKLRELAALRSSSGGGGRLFIAAFHVAVTPLFALARRSAESDRVARFISAFASASASSADDGGNGFLEEFLRFLVTASKAAHRPARFRACQIISEIIMRLPDDAEVSDEIWDEVIDGMKVRVQDKNAAIRTYAVRALSRFAVEGEDGGIVDLFLETLDNEPNAEVRKTIVFSLPPSNNTLESVVESMLDISESVRRAAYSVLATKFPLQTLSIKQRTTVLHRGLSDRSASVNNECLKMLKDEWLVKYCGGDVISLLRFLDVETYESVGESVMAVLLKDGALRVQDGHSIRQYFTANGEKGSSSQSVSYFQTDLSPDFVAQFMFIQNEIPIFNSWMLRLLFTGKSCASICKLKLRPLEHEVDDDGNQIAIGDGAKQNHVDVQRAALRCLCLLGLLENRPNAELVKQLRLSFINGPDLVSAIACKALIDLVTWHGPQEIDRAIGIESPDPSYEKSQFTQVDLSDMNDDDLNIGVLDILFSGFHKDHWEFDLEGDNHDNVPTILGEGFAKILLLSGNFASIPADLHTVILAKLIKLYFSEETKELERLKQCMSVFFQHYPALSDKHKAS
;
A
#
# COMPACT_ATOMS: atom_id res chain seq x y z
N MET A 1 7.51 50.65 -67.77
CA MET A 1 6.78 49.43 -67.40
C MET A 1 7.51 48.80 -66.23
N ALA A 2 7.05 49.08 -65.00
CA ALA A 2 7.51 48.41 -63.78
C ALA A 2 6.55 47.25 -63.48
N PRO A 3 7.01 46.09 -62.98
CA PRO A 3 6.13 44.97 -62.70
C PRO A 3 5.26 45.30 -61.48
N ALA A 4 3.97 45.01 -61.59
CA ALA A 4 2.99 45.21 -60.55
C ALA A 4 3.32 44.32 -59.34
N ALA A 5 3.69 44.95 -58.22
CA ALA A 5 3.66 44.29 -56.92
C ALA A 5 2.19 43.97 -56.60
N ALA A 6 1.86 42.67 -56.57
CA ALA A 6 0.56 42.20 -56.16
C ALA A 6 0.29 42.65 -54.71
N VAL A 7 -0.68 43.55 -54.55
CA VAL A 7 -1.28 43.86 -53.26
C VAL A 7 -2.02 42.59 -52.82
N ILE A 8 -1.39 41.79 -51.97
CA ILE A 8 -2.01 40.63 -51.32
C ILE A 8 -3.13 41.17 -50.42
N GLY A 9 -4.38 40.98 -50.84
CA GLY A 9 -5.54 41.58 -50.19
C GLY A 9 -5.99 40.80 -48.95
N ALA A 10 -6.43 41.51 -47.91
CA ALA A 10 -7.02 40.94 -46.69
C ALA A 10 -8.14 39.91 -46.96
N GLY A 11 -8.83 40.00 -48.11
CA GLY A 11 -9.85 39.05 -48.53
C GLY A 11 -9.38 37.62 -48.80
N ASP A 12 -8.11 37.42 -49.17
CA ASP A 12 -7.57 36.07 -49.43
C ASP A 12 -7.30 35.30 -48.13
N SER A 13 -6.85 36.01 -47.08
CA SER A 13 -6.65 35.44 -45.74
C SER A 13 -7.97 35.02 -45.10
N ASP A 14 -9.00 35.86 -45.17
CA ASP A 14 -10.33 35.56 -44.62
C ASP A 14 -11.04 34.43 -45.36
N ARG A 15 -10.79 34.29 -46.67
CA ARG A 15 -11.27 33.15 -47.44
C ARG A 15 -10.58 31.87 -46.98
N LEU A 16 -9.25 31.89 -46.87
CA LEU A 16 -8.47 30.74 -46.45
C LEU A 16 -8.85 30.30 -45.02
N ALA A 17 -9.07 31.25 -44.10
CA ALA A 17 -9.51 30.95 -42.74
C ALA A 17 -10.87 30.24 -42.72
N ARG A 18 -11.81 30.62 -43.59
CA ARG A 18 -13.10 29.93 -43.75
C ARG A 18 -12.95 28.52 -44.33
N GLU A 19 -12.04 28.32 -45.28
CA GLU A 19 -11.76 26.99 -45.83
C GLU A 19 -11.12 26.08 -44.79
N VAL A 20 -10.16 26.58 -44.00
CA VAL A 20 -9.58 25.85 -42.85
C VAL A 20 -10.67 25.52 -41.82
N ALA A 21 -11.49 26.50 -41.44
CA ALA A 21 -12.57 26.29 -40.48
C ALA A 21 -13.57 25.22 -40.96
N ARG A 22 -13.91 25.20 -42.26
CA ARG A 22 -14.75 24.15 -42.86
C ARG A 22 -14.15 22.76 -42.66
N VAL A 23 -12.84 22.61 -42.93
CA VAL A 23 -12.13 21.35 -42.72
C VAL A 23 -12.18 20.93 -41.24
N LEU A 24 -11.96 21.86 -40.31
CA LEU A 24 -12.03 21.60 -38.87
C LEU A 24 -13.44 21.17 -38.43
N ASP A 25 -14.48 21.79 -38.97
CA ASP A 25 -15.87 21.45 -38.64
C ASP A 25 -16.27 20.07 -39.15
N GLU A 26 -15.83 19.68 -40.34
CA GLU A 26 -16.06 18.32 -40.86
C GLU A 26 -15.37 17.24 -40.01
N CYS A 27 -14.22 17.57 -39.40
CA CYS A 27 -13.52 16.69 -38.47
C CYS A 27 -14.24 16.47 -37.12
N ARG A 28 -15.26 17.30 -36.80
CA ARG A 28 -16.08 17.13 -35.59
C ARG A 28 -16.96 15.88 -35.65
N ALA A 29 -17.30 15.39 -36.85
CA ALA A 29 -18.32 14.35 -37.02
C ALA A 29 -17.79 12.93 -36.75
N SER A 30 -16.56 12.60 -37.17
CA SER A 30 -16.00 11.24 -37.03
C SER A 30 -14.46 11.22 -37.12
N HIS A 31 -13.84 10.21 -36.52
CA HIS A 31 -12.42 9.94 -36.70
C HIS A 31 -12.09 9.41 -38.11
N ALA A 32 -13.03 8.73 -38.76
CA ALA A 32 -12.81 8.09 -40.06
C ALA A 32 -12.46 9.08 -41.19
N VAL A 33 -12.91 10.34 -41.08
CA VAL A 33 -12.64 11.37 -42.09
C VAL A 33 -11.27 12.03 -41.93
N GLN A 34 -10.62 11.87 -40.76
CA GLN A 34 -9.40 12.62 -40.41
C GLN A 34 -8.24 12.38 -41.38
N PRO A 35 -7.89 11.15 -41.81
CA PRO A 35 -6.78 10.94 -42.75
C PRO A 35 -6.97 11.63 -44.10
N ARG A 36 -8.20 11.69 -44.60
CA ARG A 36 -8.54 12.43 -45.83
C ARG A 36 -8.43 13.94 -45.59
N LYS A 37 -8.94 14.43 -44.47
CA LYS A 37 -8.94 15.85 -44.12
C LYS A 37 -7.55 16.39 -43.81
N LEU A 38 -6.64 15.57 -43.29
CA LEU A 38 -5.22 15.92 -43.15
C LEU A 38 -4.58 16.21 -44.51
N ARG A 39 -4.83 15.37 -45.52
CA ARG A 39 -4.35 15.61 -46.89
C ARG A 39 -4.97 16.85 -47.53
N GLU A 40 -6.26 17.08 -47.31
CA GLU A 40 -6.93 18.29 -47.78
C GLU A 40 -6.31 19.56 -47.16
N LEU A 41 -6.06 19.55 -45.85
CA LEU A 41 -5.47 20.68 -45.15
C LEU A 41 -3.99 20.89 -45.53
N ALA A 42 -3.24 19.81 -45.75
CA ALA A 42 -1.87 19.87 -46.28
C ALA A 42 -1.85 20.47 -47.68
N ALA A 43 -2.78 20.07 -48.56
CA ALA A 43 -2.90 20.64 -49.90
C ALA A 43 -3.27 22.14 -49.85
N LEU A 44 -4.19 22.54 -48.95
CA LEU A 44 -4.49 23.95 -48.71
C LEU A 44 -3.23 24.73 -48.32
N ARG A 45 -2.43 24.21 -47.38
CA ARG A 45 -1.16 24.81 -46.99
C ARG A 45 -0.16 24.92 -48.15
N SER A 46 0.06 23.86 -48.91
CA SER A 46 1.00 23.87 -50.05
C SER A 46 0.55 24.79 -51.18
N SER A 47 -0.76 24.96 -51.38
CA SER A 47 -1.33 25.85 -52.39
C SER A 47 -1.43 27.32 -51.95
N SER A 48 -1.19 27.60 -50.66
CA SER A 48 -1.23 28.95 -50.11
C SER A 48 0.07 29.69 -50.48
N GLY A 49 -0.04 30.69 -51.35
CA GLY A 49 1.12 31.53 -51.72
C GLY A 49 1.79 32.22 -50.51
N GLY A 50 2.98 32.80 -50.71
CA GLY A 50 3.66 33.61 -49.69
C GLY A 50 4.44 32.80 -48.63
N GLY A 51 5.02 31.65 -49.01
CA GLY A 51 5.92 30.89 -48.12
C GLY A 51 5.24 30.33 -46.88
N GLY A 52 3.94 30.04 -46.93
CA GLY A 52 3.17 29.47 -45.81
C GLY A 52 2.66 30.48 -44.76
N ARG A 53 3.13 31.74 -44.77
CA ARG A 53 2.75 32.77 -43.78
C ARG A 53 1.26 33.15 -43.82
N LEU A 54 0.65 33.15 -45.00
CA LEU A 54 -0.79 33.39 -45.14
C LEU A 54 -1.62 32.24 -44.55
N PHE A 55 -1.15 31.01 -44.72
CA PHE A 55 -1.83 29.83 -44.21
C PHE A 55 -1.81 29.78 -42.69
N ILE A 56 -0.66 29.99 -42.05
CA ILE A 56 -0.57 29.98 -40.57
C ILE A 56 -1.43 31.08 -39.94
N ALA A 57 -1.47 32.28 -40.52
CA ALA A 57 -2.35 33.36 -40.06
C ALA A 57 -3.84 32.96 -40.15
N ALA A 58 -4.25 32.42 -41.30
CA ALA A 58 -5.60 31.91 -41.50
C ALA A 58 -5.93 30.72 -40.56
N PHE A 59 -4.94 29.86 -40.31
CA PHE A 59 -5.07 28.72 -39.41
C PHE A 59 -5.28 29.18 -37.97
N HIS A 60 -4.51 30.15 -37.47
CA HIS A 60 -4.69 30.76 -36.15
C HIS A 60 -6.10 31.32 -35.97
N VAL A 61 -6.61 32.07 -36.96
CA VAL A 61 -7.98 32.59 -36.93
C VAL A 61 -9.00 31.44 -36.85
N ALA A 62 -8.85 30.41 -37.68
CA ALA A 62 -9.78 29.28 -37.71
C ALA A 62 -9.80 28.45 -36.42
N VAL A 63 -8.66 28.29 -35.73
CA VAL A 63 -8.59 27.51 -34.49
C VAL A 63 -8.96 28.30 -33.24
N THR A 64 -8.83 29.63 -33.26
CA THR A 64 -9.10 30.50 -32.08
C THR A 64 -10.44 30.24 -31.39
N PRO A 65 -11.58 30.02 -32.10
CA PRO A 65 -12.85 29.70 -31.45
C PRO A 65 -12.80 28.48 -30.52
N LEU A 66 -11.95 27.49 -30.80
CA LEU A 66 -11.76 26.30 -29.95
C LEU A 66 -11.26 26.68 -28.55
N PHE A 67 -10.43 27.72 -28.45
CA PHE A 67 -9.81 28.22 -27.21
C PHE A 67 -10.77 29.06 -26.36
N ALA A 68 -11.91 29.48 -26.93
CA ALA A 68 -12.97 30.16 -26.20
C ALA A 68 -14.00 29.19 -25.57
N LEU A 69 -14.00 27.91 -25.96
CA LEU A 69 -15.01 26.94 -25.53
C LEU A 69 -14.83 26.55 -24.06
N ALA A 70 -15.71 27.07 -23.20
CA ALA A 70 -15.70 26.76 -21.77
C ALA A 70 -16.04 25.29 -21.45
N ARG A 71 -16.92 24.68 -22.23
CA ARG A 71 -17.40 23.31 -22.05
C ARG A 71 -16.64 22.34 -22.95
N ARG A 72 -16.13 21.27 -22.35
CA ARG A 72 -15.53 20.14 -23.07
C ARG A 72 -16.61 19.29 -23.74
N SER A 73 -16.36 18.87 -24.97
CA SER A 73 -17.22 17.95 -25.72
C SER A 73 -16.37 16.98 -26.54
N ALA A 74 -16.94 15.83 -26.92
CA ALA A 74 -16.24 14.84 -27.73
C ALA A 74 -15.87 15.40 -29.12
N GLU A 75 -16.68 16.31 -29.66
CA GLU A 75 -16.40 17.03 -30.92
C GLU A 75 -15.17 17.93 -30.77
N SER A 76 -15.12 18.74 -29.70
CA SER A 76 -14.01 19.65 -29.46
C SER A 76 -12.67 18.90 -29.24
N ASP A 77 -12.71 17.75 -28.56
CA ASP A 77 -11.52 16.92 -28.36
C ASP A 77 -11.08 16.23 -29.66
N ARG A 78 -12.02 15.87 -30.55
CA ARG A 78 -11.70 15.35 -31.89
C ARG A 78 -11.00 16.38 -32.76
N VAL A 79 -11.45 17.63 -32.72
CA VAL A 79 -10.81 18.73 -33.44
C VAL A 79 -9.43 19.03 -32.87
N ALA A 80 -9.27 19.07 -31.55
CA ALA A 80 -7.96 19.26 -30.91
C ALA A 80 -6.95 18.17 -31.34
N ARG A 81 -7.36 16.89 -31.32
CA ARG A 81 -6.51 15.78 -31.80
C ARG A 81 -6.18 15.87 -33.29
N PHE A 82 -7.14 16.29 -34.12
CA PHE A 82 -6.91 16.51 -35.55
C PHE A 82 -5.89 17.62 -35.80
N ILE A 83 -6.01 18.74 -35.08
CA ILE A 83 -5.06 19.86 -35.13
C ILE A 83 -3.66 19.39 -34.71
N SER A 84 -3.54 18.64 -33.61
CA SER A 84 -2.26 18.07 -33.18
C SER A 84 -1.68 17.13 -34.23
N ALA A 85 -2.49 16.26 -34.84
CA ALA A 85 -2.04 15.35 -35.89
C ALA A 85 -1.55 16.09 -37.14
N PHE A 86 -2.23 17.18 -37.54
CA PHE A 86 -1.80 18.02 -38.65
C PHE A 86 -0.48 18.73 -38.34
N ALA A 87 -0.34 19.30 -37.14
CA ALA A 87 0.88 19.96 -36.70
C ALA A 87 2.07 18.97 -36.68
N SER A 88 1.92 17.80 -36.07
CA SER A 88 2.97 16.77 -36.01
C SER A 88 3.36 16.23 -37.39
N ALA A 89 2.39 16.02 -38.30
CA ALA A 89 2.68 15.55 -39.67
C ALA A 89 3.46 16.57 -40.50
N SER A 90 3.49 17.84 -40.09
CA SER A 90 4.26 18.86 -40.79
C SER A 90 5.72 18.97 -40.35
N ALA A 91 6.14 18.20 -39.35
CA ALA A 91 7.55 18.06 -38.97
C ALA A 91 8.31 17.11 -39.91
N SER A 92 7.63 16.12 -40.50
CA SER A 92 8.26 15.03 -41.26
C SER A 92 8.34 15.25 -42.78
N SER A 93 7.83 16.38 -43.29
CA SER A 93 7.95 16.70 -44.71
C SER A 93 9.36 17.20 -45.03
N ALA A 94 10.16 16.33 -45.65
CA ALA A 94 11.53 16.55 -46.13
C ALA A 94 11.65 17.58 -47.29
N ASP A 95 10.79 18.61 -47.32
CA ASP A 95 11.07 19.78 -48.12
C ASP A 95 12.10 20.62 -47.36
N ASP A 96 13.18 21.00 -48.05
CA ASP A 96 14.32 21.87 -47.70
C ASP A 96 13.87 23.32 -47.32
N GLY A 97 12.82 23.40 -46.50
CA GLY A 97 11.91 24.52 -46.35
C GLY A 97 10.60 24.13 -45.67
N GLY A 98 10.65 23.29 -44.62
CA GLY A 98 9.55 23.18 -43.67
C GLY A 98 9.30 24.56 -43.07
N ASN A 99 8.40 25.35 -43.68
CA ASN A 99 8.17 26.80 -43.48
C ASN A 99 7.79 27.25 -42.04
N GLY A 100 8.43 26.74 -40.98
CA GLY A 100 8.24 27.15 -39.60
C GLY A 100 6.86 26.86 -39.01
N PHE A 101 5.94 26.19 -39.72
CA PHE A 101 4.53 26.08 -39.27
C PHE A 101 4.40 25.46 -37.89
N LEU A 102 5.08 24.34 -37.63
CA LEU A 102 5.01 23.67 -36.32
C LEU A 102 5.52 24.60 -35.22
N GLU A 103 6.68 25.22 -35.42
CA GLU A 103 7.26 26.16 -34.47
C GLU A 103 6.36 27.39 -34.24
N GLU A 104 5.87 28.03 -35.31
CA GLU A 104 4.96 29.17 -35.20
C GLU A 104 3.66 28.79 -34.49
N PHE A 105 3.14 27.59 -34.75
CA PHE A 105 1.96 27.09 -34.05
C PHE A 105 2.26 26.75 -32.58
N LEU A 106 3.42 26.19 -32.26
CA LEU A 106 3.87 25.99 -30.88
C LEU A 106 4.00 27.33 -30.15
N ARG A 107 4.58 28.37 -30.76
CA ARG A 107 4.62 29.73 -30.18
C ARG A 107 3.22 30.29 -29.91
N PHE A 108 2.27 30.06 -30.81
CA PHE A 108 0.86 30.42 -30.58
C PHE A 108 0.27 29.67 -29.38
N LEU A 109 0.52 28.37 -29.27
CA LEU A 109 0.03 27.56 -28.15
C LEU A 109 0.68 27.94 -26.82
N VAL A 110 2.00 28.15 -26.78
CA VAL A 110 2.72 28.64 -25.59
C VAL A 110 2.13 29.97 -25.13
N THR A 111 1.87 30.90 -26.06
CA THR A 111 1.18 32.16 -25.76
C THR A 111 -0.20 31.93 -25.15
N ALA A 112 -1.02 31.06 -25.77
CA ALA A 112 -2.35 30.73 -25.28
C ALA A 112 -2.33 30.02 -23.90
N SER A 113 -1.28 29.25 -23.61
CA SER A 113 -1.07 28.58 -22.32
C SER A 113 -0.87 29.57 -21.15
N LYS A 114 -0.41 30.79 -21.45
CA LYS A 114 -0.17 31.87 -20.49
C LYS A 114 -1.40 32.76 -20.26
N ALA A 115 -2.50 32.53 -21.00
CA ALA A 115 -3.69 33.38 -20.93
C ALA A 115 -4.41 33.32 -19.56
N ALA A 116 -4.97 34.45 -19.13
CA ALA A 116 -5.82 34.49 -17.92
C ALA A 116 -7.08 33.59 -18.06
N HIS A 117 -7.57 33.43 -19.30
CA HIS A 117 -8.75 32.64 -19.62
C HIS A 117 -8.48 31.13 -19.52
N ARG A 118 -9.13 30.44 -18.58
CA ARG A 118 -8.95 28.99 -18.33
C ARG A 118 -9.14 28.10 -19.58
N PRO A 119 -10.21 28.26 -20.38
CA PRO A 119 -10.40 27.45 -21.60
C PRO A 119 -9.25 27.56 -22.61
N ALA A 120 -8.64 28.74 -22.74
CA ALA A 120 -7.51 28.93 -23.64
C ALA A 120 -6.29 28.14 -23.14
N ARG A 121 -5.96 28.24 -21.84
CA ARG A 121 -4.87 27.45 -21.24
C ARG A 121 -5.10 25.95 -21.38
N PHE A 122 -6.32 25.51 -21.11
CA PHE A 122 -6.70 24.10 -21.24
C PHE A 122 -6.47 23.58 -22.64
N ARG A 123 -6.98 24.27 -23.66
CA ARG A 123 -6.82 23.83 -25.06
C ARG A 123 -5.38 23.89 -25.52
N ALA A 124 -4.65 24.93 -25.12
CA ALA A 124 -3.23 25.05 -25.41
C ALA A 124 -2.45 23.85 -24.86
N CYS A 125 -2.55 23.57 -23.56
CA CYS A 125 -1.82 22.48 -22.93
C CYS A 125 -2.25 21.11 -23.47
N GLN A 126 -3.55 20.91 -23.74
CA GLN A 126 -4.06 19.72 -24.39
C GLN A 126 -3.39 19.50 -25.75
N ILE A 127 -3.39 20.51 -26.62
CA ILE A 127 -2.83 20.39 -27.97
C ILE A 127 -1.30 20.24 -27.92
N ILE A 128 -0.59 20.98 -27.06
CA ILE A 128 0.86 20.85 -26.84
C ILE A 128 1.20 19.41 -26.42
N SER A 129 0.54 18.89 -25.39
CA SER A 129 0.73 17.51 -24.91
C SER A 129 0.49 16.50 -26.04
N GLU A 130 -0.59 16.67 -26.80
CA GLU A 130 -0.93 15.79 -27.91
C GLU A 130 0.07 15.88 -29.08
N ILE A 131 0.67 17.04 -29.36
CA ILE A 131 1.72 17.19 -30.37
C ILE A 131 2.99 16.48 -29.92
N ILE A 132 3.47 16.79 -28.71
CA ILE A 132 4.72 16.23 -28.16
C ILE A 132 4.65 14.71 -28.11
N MET A 133 3.52 14.11 -27.71
CA MET A 133 3.39 12.65 -27.65
C MET A 133 3.32 11.98 -29.03
N ARG A 134 3.12 12.73 -30.13
CA ARG A 134 3.02 12.19 -31.49
C ARG A 134 4.27 12.36 -32.33
N LEU A 135 5.13 13.33 -32.00
CA LEU A 135 6.34 13.56 -32.75
C LEU A 135 7.25 12.31 -32.69
N PRO A 136 7.93 11.93 -33.77
CA PRO A 136 8.98 10.92 -33.66
C PRO A 136 10.19 11.48 -32.88
N ASP A 137 11.09 10.60 -32.42
CA ASP A 137 12.27 11.02 -31.65
C ASP A 137 13.27 11.84 -32.50
N ASP A 138 13.22 11.70 -33.83
CA ASP A 138 14.05 12.40 -34.81
C ASP A 138 13.40 13.68 -35.38
N ALA A 139 12.32 14.17 -34.75
CA ALA A 139 11.66 15.39 -35.20
C ALA A 139 12.55 16.62 -35.02
N GLU A 140 12.84 17.31 -36.13
CA GLU A 140 13.61 18.55 -36.13
C GLU A 140 12.73 19.74 -35.68
N VAL A 141 12.97 20.24 -34.47
CA VAL A 141 12.39 21.47 -33.89
C VAL A 141 13.51 22.19 -33.17
N SER A 142 13.60 23.52 -33.33
CA SER A 142 14.69 24.29 -32.72
C SER A 142 14.70 24.22 -31.20
N ASP A 143 15.89 24.23 -30.60
CA ASP A 143 16.08 24.18 -29.14
C ASP A 143 15.38 25.36 -28.45
N GLU A 144 15.38 26.55 -29.05
CA GLU A 144 14.71 27.73 -28.49
C GLU A 144 13.19 27.50 -28.34
N ILE A 145 12.57 26.78 -29.27
CA ILE A 145 11.15 26.45 -29.18
C ILE A 145 10.89 25.41 -28.11
N TRP A 146 11.77 24.43 -27.96
CA TRP A 146 11.65 23.45 -26.89
C TRP A 146 11.80 24.09 -25.53
N ASP A 147 12.76 24.99 -25.34
CA ASP A 147 12.93 25.75 -24.11
C ASP A 147 11.67 26.54 -23.76
N GLU A 148 11.09 27.27 -24.73
CA GLU A 148 9.84 28.01 -24.53
C GLU A 148 8.66 27.11 -24.12
N VAL A 149 8.55 25.92 -24.73
CA VAL A 149 7.51 24.93 -24.44
C VAL A 149 7.72 24.30 -23.07
N ILE A 150 8.94 23.88 -22.76
CA ILE A 150 9.33 23.26 -21.49
C ILE A 150 9.07 24.24 -20.35
N ASP A 151 9.56 25.47 -20.44
CA ASP A 151 9.34 26.51 -19.44
C ASP A 151 7.84 26.82 -19.27
N GLY A 152 7.12 26.93 -20.39
CA GLY A 152 5.68 27.09 -20.39
C GLY A 152 4.98 25.98 -19.61
N MET A 153 5.34 24.72 -19.88
CA MET A 153 4.73 23.55 -19.23
C MET A 153 5.16 23.40 -17.78
N LYS A 154 6.40 23.71 -17.40
CA LYS A 154 6.87 23.71 -15.99
C LYS A 154 5.96 24.61 -15.14
N VAL A 155 5.65 25.81 -15.63
CA VAL A 155 4.70 26.71 -14.93
C VAL A 155 3.28 26.11 -14.89
N ARG A 156 2.85 25.38 -15.93
CA ARG A 156 1.51 24.78 -15.99
C ARG A 156 1.34 23.52 -15.13
N VAL A 157 2.42 22.88 -14.68
CA VAL A 157 2.37 21.83 -13.64
C VAL A 157 1.73 22.37 -12.37
N GLN A 158 1.83 23.68 -12.09
CA GLN A 158 1.22 24.34 -10.94
C GLN A 158 -0.09 25.08 -11.26
N ASP A 159 -0.78 24.77 -12.38
CA ASP A 159 -2.05 25.43 -12.71
C ASP A 159 -3.15 25.10 -11.70
N LYS A 160 -4.05 26.05 -11.45
CA LYS A 160 -5.21 25.86 -10.57
C LYS A 160 -6.12 24.71 -11.03
N ASN A 161 -6.17 24.40 -12.33
CA ASN A 161 -7.00 23.34 -12.86
C ASN A 161 -6.22 22.03 -13.04
N ALA A 162 -6.67 20.96 -12.36
CA ALA A 162 -6.02 19.65 -12.40
C ALA A 162 -5.83 19.09 -13.83
N ALA A 163 -6.79 19.27 -14.73
CA ALA A 163 -6.66 18.73 -16.09
C ALA A 163 -5.58 19.47 -16.90
N ILE A 164 -5.33 20.75 -16.61
CA ILE A 164 -4.20 21.48 -17.21
C ILE A 164 -2.89 20.91 -16.68
N ARG A 165 -2.79 20.67 -15.36
CA ARG A 165 -1.62 20.04 -14.74
C ARG A 165 -1.33 18.67 -15.33
N THR A 166 -2.36 17.83 -15.52
CA THR A 166 -2.23 16.53 -16.19
C THR A 166 -1.61 16.65 -17.59
N TYR A 167 -2.05 17.60 -18.42
CA TYR A 167 -1.48 17.78 -19.75
C TYR A 167 -0.05 18.31 -19.71
N ALA A 168 0.26 19.21 -18.78
CA ALA A 168 1.61 19.74 -18.59
C ALA A 168 2.59 18.64 -18.17
N VAL A 169 2.24 17.84 -17.16
CA VAL A 169 3.03 16.68 -16.71
C VAL A 169 3.22 15.68 -17.86
N ARG A 170 2.15 15.36 -18.59
CA ARG A 170 2.24 14.44 -19.73
C ARG A 170 3.14 15.00 -20.82
N ALA A 171 3.04 16.29 -21.15
CA ALA A 171 3.91 16.93 -22.13
C ALA A 171 5.39 16.85 -21.73
N LEU A 172 5.70 17.20 -20.48
CA LEU A 172 7.06 17.19 -19.94
C LEU A 172 7.67 15.78 -19.82
N SER A 173 6.85 14.72 -19.80
CA SER A 173 7.34 13.34 -19.64
C SER A 173 8.34 12.89 -20.71
N ARG A 174 8.35 13.48 -21.92
CA ARG A 174 9.35 13.18 -22.96
C ARG A 174 10.69 13.87 -22.76
N PHE A 175 10.72 14.87 -21.90
CA PHE A 175 11.93 15.65 -21.58
C PHE A 175 12.49 15.29 -20.20
N ALA A 176 11.76 14.50 -19.40
CA ALA A 176 12.19 14.07 -18.07
C ALA A 176 13.30 13.03 -18.17
N VAL A 177 14.52 13.45 -17.85
CA VAL A 177 15.75 12.66 -17.87
C VAL A 177 16.54 13.02 -16.62
N GLU A 178 16.93 12.02 -15.84
CA GLU A 178 17.65 12.26 -14.59
C GLU A 178 18.98 13.00 -14.85
N GLY A 179 19.17 14.15 -14.19
CA GLY A 179 20.40 14.94 -14.22
C GLY A 179 20.55 15.92 -15.39
N GLU A 180 19.77 15.80 -16.47
CA GLU A 180 19.96 16.58 -17.72
C GLU A 180 18.70 17.32 -18.19
N ASP A 181 17.58 17.24 -17.45
CA ASP A 181 16.28 17.77 -17.86
C ASP A 181 15.95 19.21 -17.40
N GLY A 182 16.93 19.89 -16.79
CA GLY A 182 16.73 21.22 -16.23
C GLY A 182 15.74 21.26 -15.05
N GLY A 183 15.64 20.19 -14.26
CA GLY A 183 14.84 20.12 -13.04
C GLY A 183 13.40 19.66 -13.24
N ILE A 184 13.09 18.93 -14.32
CA ILE A 184 11.73 18.40 -14.57
C ILE A 184 11.42 17.28 -13.57
N VAL A 185 12.35 16.34 -13.36
CA VAL A 185 12.19 15.26 -12.37
C VAL A 185 11.99 15.83 -10.97
N ASP A 186 12.80 16.80 -10.54
CA ASP A 186 12.65 17.43 -9.22
C ASP A 186 11.28 18.10 -9.06
N LEU A 187 10.83 18.83 -10.09
CA LEU A 187 9.49 19.42 -10.11
C LEU A 187 8.39 18.35 -10.00
N PHE A 188 8.54 17.20 -10.65
CA PHE A 188 7.59 16.09 -10.55
C PHE A 188 7.55 15.50 -9.14
N LEU A 189 8.70 15.27 -8.52
CA LEU A 189 8.79 14.74 -7.16
C LEU A 189 8.16 15.71 -6.15
N GLU A 190 8.53 17.00 -6.19
CA GLU A 190 7.93 18.03 -5.33
C GLU A 190 6.41 18.15 -5.52
N THR A 191 5.96 18.06 -6.77
CA THR A 191 4.53 18.13 -7.08
C THR A 191 3.78 16.88 -6.59
N LEU A 192 4.38 15.70 -6.68
CA LEU A 192 3.74 14.43 -6.29
C LEU A 192 3.32 14.44 -4.81
N ASP A 193 4.21 14.94 -3.93
CA ASP A 193 3.99 15.00 -2.48
C ASP A 193 2.82 15.92 -2.09
N ASN A 194 2.58 16.97 -2.87
CA ASN A 194 1.64 18.04 -2.55
C ASN A 194 0.36 18.01 -3.40
N GLU A 195 0.27 17.13 -4.41
CA GLU A 195 -0.80 17.16 -5.40
C GLU A 195 -2.10 16.50 -4.89
N PRO A 196 -3.20 17.25 -4.71
CA PRO A 196 -4.45 16.69 -4.18
C PRO A 196 -5.19 15.80 -5.18
N ASN A 197 -5.02 15.99 -6.49
CA ASN A 197 -5.77 15.27 -7.51
C ASN A 197 -5.10 13.95 -7.91
N ALA A 198 -5.81 12.85 -7.70
CA ALA A 198 -5.32 11.50 -7.98
C ALA A 198 -4.93 11.27 -9.45
N GLU A 199 -5.62 11.87 -10.43
CA GLU A 199 -5.26 11.68 -11.85
C GLU A 199 -3.96 12.40 -12.21
N VAL A 200 -3.69 13.55 -11.58
CA VAL A 200 -2.40 14.24 -11.74
C VAL A 200 -1.27 13.42 -11.11
N ARG A 201 -1.42 12.97 -9.85
CA ARG A 201 -0.43 12.09 -9.20
C ARG A 201 -0.14 10.83 -10.02
N LYS A 202 -1.19 10.15 -10.47
CA LYS A 202 -1.07 8.99 -11.37
C LYS A 202 -0.29 9.33 -12.65
N THR A 203 -0.57 10.48 -13.26
CA THR A 203 0.15 10.91 -14.47
C THR A 203 1.62 11.18 -14.16
N ILE A 204 1.94 11.80 -13.02
CA ILE A 204 3.32 12.01 -12.57
C ILE A 204 4.03 10.67 -12.41
N VAL A 205 3.45 9.70 -11.70
CA VAL A 205 4.05 8.36 -11.50
C VAL A 205 4.36 7.69 -12.84
N PHE A 206 3.46 7.78 -13.83
CA PHE A 206 3.73 7.27 -15.18
C PHE A 206 4.83 8.05 -15.93
N SER A 207 5.03 9.32 -15.60
CA SER A 207 6.02 10.19 -16.24
C SER A 207 7.42 10.10 -15.63
N LEU A 208 7.59 9.53 -14.43
CA LEU A 208 8.90 9.41 -13.79
C LEU A 208 9.84 8.51 -14.62
N PRO A 209 11.07 8.95 -14.97
CA PRO A 209 12.06 8.12 -15.63
C PRO A 209 12.60 7.05 -14.66
N PRO A 210 13.13 5.92 -15.14
CA PRO A 210 13.69 4.89 -14.26
C PRO A 210 15.03 5.35 -13.65
N SER A 211 15.06 5.54 -12.33
CA SER A 211 16.28 5.76 -11.55
C SER A 211 16.12 5.31 -10.10
N ASN A 212 17.19 5.34 -9.31
CA ASN A 212 17.11 5.00 -7.87
C ASN A 212 16.24 6.00 -7.11
N ASN A 213 16.37 7.30 -7.40
CA ASN A 213 15.59 8.35 -6.76
C ASN A 213 14.09 8.19 -7.06
N THR A 214 13.74 7.97 -8.34
CA THR A 214 12.34 7.84 -8.75
C THR A 214 11.73 6.49 -8.34
N LEU A 215 12.54 5.43 -8.20
CA LEU A 215 12.08 4.12 -7.72
C LEU A 215 11.49 4.22 -6.31
N GLU A 216 12.12 5.00 -5.42
CA GLU A 216 11.62 5.20 -4.06
C GLU A 216 10.23 5.84 -4.09
N SER A 217 10.04 6.92 -4.84
CA SER A 217 8.74 7.58 -4.99
C SER A 217 7.68 6.69 -5.66
N VAL A 218 8.07 5.83 -6.61
CA VAL A 218 7.16 4.83 -7.20
C VAL A 218 6.72 3.81 -6.14
N VAL A 219 7.64 3.33 -5.30
CA VAL A 219 7.31 2.37 -4.22
C VAL A 219 6.45 3.03 -3.14
N GLU A 220 6.71 4.29 -2.79
CA GLU A 220 5.88 5.07 -1.86
C GLU A 220 4.47 5.31 -2.41
N SER A 221 4.34 5.54 -3.73
CA SER A 221 3.05 5.66 -4.41
C SER A 221 2.17 4.40 -4.30
N MET A 222 2.73 3.26 -3.91
CA MET A 222 1.96 2.05 -3.58
C MET A 222 1.18 2.17 -2.25
N LEU A 223 1.35 3.26 -1.49
CA LEU A 223 0.57 3.59 -0.29
C LEU A 223 -0.37 4.78 -0.50
N ASP A 224 -0.49 5.28 -1.74
CA ASP A 224 -1.36 6.40 -2.07
C ASP A 224 -2.82 6.13 -1.65
N ILE A 225 -3.53 7.19 -1.23
CA ILE A 225 -4.94 7.09 -0.82
C ILE A 225 -5.83 6.51 -1.94
N SER A 226 -5.49 6.82 -3.19
CA SER A 226 -6.24 6.47 -4.40
C SER A 226 -5.79 5.12 -4.95
N GLU A 227 -6.76 4.22 -5.11
CA GLU A 227 -6.55 2.93 -5.77
C GLU A 227 -5.88 3.06 -7.15
N SER A 228 -6.29 4.06 -7.95
CA SER A 228 -5.80 4.23 -9.31
C SER A 228 -4.31 4.59 -9.37
N VAL A 229 -3.80 5.28 -8.35
CA VAL A 229 -2.37 5.66 -8.23
C VAL A 229 -1.58 4.45 -7.76
N ARG A 230 -2.05 3.73 -6.73
CA ARG A 230 -1.41 2.49 -6.26
C ARG A 230 -1.28 1.47 -7.39
N ARG A 231 -2.33 1.28 -8.19
CA ARG A 231 -2.29 0.39 -9.37
C ARG A 231 -1.29 0.87 -10.42
N ALA A 232 -1.22 2.18 -10.67
CA ALA A 232 -0.25 2.74 -11.62
C ALA A 232 1.19 2.50 -11.18
N ALA A 233 1.50 2.56 -9.88
CA ALA A 233 2.82 2.25 -9.35
C ALA A 233 3.28 0.83 -9.72
N TYR A 234 2.41 -0.19 -9.57
CA TYR A 234 2.74 -1.56 -10.02
C TYR A 234 2.94 -1.67 -11.53
N SER A 235 2.12 -0.97 -12.33
CA SER A 235 2.28 -0.94 -13.78
C SER A 235 3.59 -0.28 -14.21
N VAL A 236 4.00 0.80 -13.53
CA VAL A 236 5.28 1.48 -13.77
C VAL A 236 6.46 0.60 -13.34
N LEU A 237 6.36 -0.06 -12.18
CA LEU A 237 7.38 -1.00 -11.72
C LEU A 237 7.59 -2.13 -12.74
N ALA A 238 6.50 -2.75 -13.20
CA ALA A 238 6.51 -3.82 -14.20
C ALA A 238 7.19 -3.41 -15.51
N THR A 239 6.97 -2.17 -15.96
CA THR A 239 7.38 -1.71 -17.30
C THR A 239 8.73 -1.02 -17.33
N LYS A 240 9.13 -0.35 -16.24
CA LYS A 240 10.34 0.49 -16.20
C LYS A 240 11.47 -0.06 -15.34
N PHE A 241 11.19 -0.93 -14.38
CA PHE A 241 12.18 -1.35 -13.38
C PHE A 241 12.38 -2.88 -13.40
N PRO A 242 13.49 -3.37 -13.98
CA PRO A 242 13.81 -4.79 -13.96
C PRO A 242 13.94 -5.35 -12.54
N LEU A 243 13.51 -6.60 -12.32
CA LEU A 243 13.57 -7.25 -11.00
C LEU A 243 14.96 -7.13 -10.32
N GLN A 244 16.02 -7.22 -11.12
CA GLN A 244 17.40 -7.20 -10.66
C GLN A 244 17.82 -5.84 -10.11
N THR A 245 17.20 -4.73 -10.52
CA THR A 245 17.54 -3.39 -10.03
C THR A 245 16.97 -3.11 -8.65
N LEU A 246 15.97 -3.87 -8.22
CA LEU A 246 15.40 -3.75 -6.88
C LEU A 246 16.28 -4.49 -5.86
N SER A 247 16.50 -3.87 -4.70
CA SER A 247 17.02 -4.55 -3.52
C SER A 247 16.04 -5.60 -3.01
N ILE A 248 16.54 -6.58 -2.23
CA ILE A 248 15.71 -7.62 -1.61
C ILE A 248 14.59 -6.99 -0.76
N LYS A 249 14.93 -6.01 0.09
CA LYS A 249 13.96 -5.27 0.91
C LYS A 249 12.87 -4.59 0.07
N GLN A 250 13.22 -4.00 -1.08
CA GLN A 250 12.23 -3.41 -1.98
C GLN A 250 11.33 -4.48 -2.59
N ARG A 251 11.89 -5.60 -3.08
CA ARG A 251 11.10 -6.70 -3.65
C ARG A 251 10.05 -7.22 -2.66
N THR A 252 10.47 -7.44 -1.41
CA THR A 252 9.59 -7.95 -0.36
C THR A 252 8.54 -6.93 0.05
N THR A 253 8.92 -5.65 0.15
CA THR A 253 7.98 -4.54 0.41
C THR A 253 6.91 -4.41 -0.66
N VAL A 254 7.30 -4.45 -1.94
CA VAL A 254 6.40 -4.35 -3.09
C VAL A 254 5.37 -5.49 -3.07
N LEU A 255 5.82 -6.73 -2.86
CA LEU A 255 4.94 -7.89 -2.83
C LEU A 255 4.03 -7.90 -1.60
N HIS A 256 4.56 -7.58 -0.42
CA HIS A 256 3.76 -7.47 0.79
C HIS A 256 2.64 -6.44 0.64
N ARG A 257 2.96 -5.24 0.14
CA ARG A 257 1.99 -4.16 -0.08
C ARG A 257 0.92 -4.56 -1.10
N GLY A 258 1.32 -5.18 -2.22
CA GLY A 258 0.41 -5.45 -3.33
C GLY A 258 -0.48 -6.66 -3.11
N LEU A 259 0.11 -7.77 -2.64
CA LEU A 259 -0.63 -9.00 -2.36
C LEU A 259 -1.55 -8.88 -1.15
N SER A 260 -1.30 -7.91 -0.27
CA SER A 260 -2.15 -7.59 0.89
C SER A 260 -3.02 -6.34 0.68
N ASP A 261 -3.04 -5.73 -0.52
CA ASP A 261 -3.87 -4.55 -0.77
C ASP A 261 -5.35 -4.92 -0.67
N ARG A 262 -6.12 -4.05 0.00
CA ARG A 262 -7.57 -4.19 0.17
C ARG A 262 -8.35 -4.14 -1.16
N SER A 263 -7.79 -3.52 -2.20
CA SER A 263 -8.41 -3.46 -3.52
C SER A 263 -7.95 -4.61 -4.40
N ALA A 264 -8.90 -5.42 -4.85
CA ALA A 264 -8.66 -6.49 -5.81
C ALA A 264 -8.02 -5.98 -7.12
N SER A 265 -8.32 -4.75 -7.53
CA SER A 265 -7.76 -4.12 -8.74
C SER A 265 -6.25 -3.84 -8.60
N VAL A 266 -5.78 -3.46 -7.41
CA VAL A 266 -4.35 -3.29 -7.12
C VAL A 266 -3.67 -4.64 -6.94
N ASN A 267 -4.29 -5.54 -6.17
CA ASN A 267 -3.81 -6.89 -5.95
C ASN A 267 -3.55 -7.64 -7.27
N ASN A 268 -4.52 -7.59 -8.18
CA ASN A 268 -4.42 -8.23 -9.50
C ASN A 268 -3.31 -7.63 -10.36
N GLU A 269 -3.04 -6.32 -10.28
CA GLU A 269 -1.94 -5.70 -11.02
C GLU A 269 -0.57 -6.10 -10.45
N CYS A 270 -0.45 -6.19 -9.12
CA CYS A 270 0.73 -6.75 -8.46
C CYS A 270 0.96 -8.22 -8.85
N LEU A 271 -0.09 -9.04 -8.83
CA LEU A 271 -0.04 -10.43 -9.24
C LEU A 271 0.37 -10.58 -10.72
N LYS A 272 -0.18 -9.72 -11.59
CA LYS A 272 0.20 -9.69 -13.00
C LYS A 272 1.68 -9.38 -13.18
N MET A 273 2.21 -8.35 -12.52
CA MET A 273 3.64 -8.04 -12.53
C MET A 273 4.48 -9.22 -12.00
N LEU A 274 4.08 -9.82 -10.88
CA LEU A 274 4.76 -10.98 -10.28
C LEU A 274 4.82 -12.16 -11.27
N LYS A 275 3.72 -12.45 -11.96
CA LYS A 275 3.64 -13.56 -12.92
C LYS A 275 4.38 -13.26 -14.21
N ASP A 276 3.99 -12.20 -14.90
CA ASP A 276 4.40 -11.97 -16.28
C ASP A 276 5.85 -11.47 -16.32
N GLU A 277 6.19 -10.52 -15.45
CA GLU A 277 7.53 -9.93 -15.42
C GLU A 277 8.48 -10.74 -14.54
N TRP A 278 8.16 -10.94 -13.26
CA TRP A 278 9.14 -11.52 -12.33
C TRP A 278 9.33 -13.03 -12.52
N LEU A 279 8.25 -13.81 -12.57
CA LEU A 279 8.30 -15.25 -12.73
C LEU A 279 8.63 -15.66 -14.16
N VAL A 280 7.81 -15.24 -15.14
CA VAL A 280 7.94 -15.71 -16.53
C VAL A 280 9.14 -15.06 -17.22
N LYS A 281 9.21 -13.73 -17.28
CA LYS A 281 10.26 -13.04 -18.04
C LYS A 281 11.63 -13.10 -17.35
N TYR A 282 11.73 -12.82 -16.05
CA TYR A 282 13.03 -12.77 -15.37
C TYR A 282 13.50 -14.12 -14.80
N CYS A 283 12.58 -15.02 -14.41
CA CYS A 283 12.94 -16.34 -13.87
C CYS A 283 12.68 -17.50 -14.85
N GLY A 284 12.20 -17.24 -16.07
CA GLY A 284 11.93 -18.29 -17.06
C GLY A 284 10.82 -19.26 -16.64
N GLY A 285 9.95 -18.86 -15.72
CA GLY A 285 8.93 -19.72 -15.10
C GLY A 285 9.44 -20.57 -13.93
N ASP A 286 10.72 -20.47 -13.55
CA ASP A 286 11.25 -21.20 -12.40
C ASP A 286 10.94 -20.48 -11.08
N VAL A 287 10.03 -21.07 -10.31
CA VAL A 287 9.64 -20.56 -9.00
C VAL A 287 10.79 -20.59 -7.99
N ILE A 288 11.73 -21.53 -8.09
CA ILE A 288 12.86 -21.60 -7.16
C ILE A 288 13.80 -20.41 -7.36
N SER A 289 14.04 -20.03 -8.62
CA SER A 289 14.79 -18.82 -8.94
C SER A 289 14.08 -17.56 -8.42
N LEU A 290 12.76 -17.47 -8.54
CA LEU A 290 11.98 -16.37 -7.96
C LEU A 290 12.14 -16.30 -6.43
N LEU A 291 11.99 -17.42 -5.72
CA LEU A 291 12.14 -17.45 -4.25
C LEU A 291 13.55 -17.08 -3.80
N ARG A 292 14.59 -17.41 -4.59
CA ARG A 292 15.96 -16.96 -4.33
C ARG A 292 16.10 -15.44 -4.44
N PHE A 293 15.40 -14.79 -5.38
CA PHE A 293 15.40 -13.32 -5.47
C PHE A 293 14.71 -12.63 -4.28
N LEU A 294 13.86 -13.34 -3.54
CA LEU A 294 13.12 -12.82 -2.40
C LEU A 294 13.82 -13.03 -1.05
N ASP A 295 14.89 -13.82 -1.02
CA ASP A 295 15.58 -14.20 0.22
C ASP A 295 14.62 -14.72 1.29
N VAL A 296 13.89 -15.79 0.95
CA VAL A 296 12.84 -16.36 1.81
C VAL A 296 13.35 -16.93 3.13
N GLU A 297 14.67 -17.06 3.32
CA GLU A 297 15.26 -17.37 4.62
C GLU A 297 15.07 -16.21 5.60
N THR A 298 15.20 -14.98 5.10
CA THR A 298 14.99 -13.75 5.88
C THR A 298 13.52 -13.29 5.83
N TYR A 299 12.87 -13.40 4.67
CA TYR A 299 11.53 -12.86 4.40
C TYR A 299 10.49 -13.96 4.12
N GLU A 300 10.39 -14.90 5.04
CA GLU A 300 9.58 -16.10 4.95
C GLU A 300 8.10 -15.83 4.61
N SER A 301 7.44 -14.92 5.33
CA SER A 301 6.01 -14.62 5.17
C SER A 301 5.65 -14.08 3.77
N VAL A 302 6.59 -13.38 3.12
CA VAL A 302 6.41 -12.91 1.74
C VAL A 302 6.52 -14.08 0.77
N GLY A 303 7.49 -14.99 0.99
CA GLY A 303 7.62 -16.23 0.24
C GLY A 303 6.34 -17.08 0.31
N GLU A 304 5.77 -17.24 1.51
CA GLU A 304 4.48 -17.91 1.71
C GLU A 304 3.36 -17.28 0.91
N SER A 305 3.20 -15.96 1.03
CA SER A 305 2.14 -15.20 0.38
C SER A 305 2.24 -15.33 -1.14
N VAL A 306 3.45 -15.23 -1.69
CA VAL A 306 3.73 -15.43 -3.12
C VAL A 306 3.33 -16.82 -3.57
N MET A 307 3.76 -17.86 -2.84
CA MET A 307 3.43 -19.25 -3.20
C MET A 307 1.93 -19.50 -3.15
N ALA A 308 1.26 -19.04 -2.10
CA ALA A 308 -0.18 -19.19 -1.93
C ALA A 308 -0.95 -18.54 -3.09
N VAL A 309 -0.59 -17.31 -3.47
CA VAL A 309 -1.26 -16.59 -4.55
C VAL A 309 -0.98 -17.24 -5.92
N LEU A 310 0.26 -17.63 -6.21
CA LEU A 310 0.62 -18.28 -7.48
C LEU A 310 -0.04 -19.65 -7.66
N LEU A 311 -0.20 -20.42 -6.57
CA LEU A 311 -0.94 -21.68 -6.57
C LEU A 311 -2.43 -21.46 -6.80
N LYS A 312 -3.01 -20.50 -6.08
CA LYS A 312 -4.44 -20.16 -6.20
C LYS A 312 -4.80 -19.65 -7.61
N ASP A 313 -3.94 -18.86 -8.21
CA ASP A 313 -4.08 -18.35 -9.57
C ASP A 313 -3.87 -19.45 -10.65
N GLY A 314 -3.22 -20.57 -10.29
CA GLY A 314 -2.92 -21.66 -11.20
C GLY A 314 -1.68 -21.42 -12.07
N ALA A 315 -0.90 -20.36 -11.79
CA ALA A 315 0.41 -20.12 -12.37
C ALA A 315 1.41 -21.24 -12.02
N LEU A 316 1.22 -21.88 -10.86
CA LEU A 316 1.94 -23.08 -10.45
C LEU A 316 0.98 -24.26 -10.40
N ARG A 317 1.36 -25.36 -11.07
CA ARG A 317 0.63 -26.63 -10.99
C ARG A 317 1.43 -27.61 -10.16
N VAL A 318 0.95 -27.91 -8.95
CA VAL A 318 1.45 -29.06 -8.20
C VAL A 318 0.81 -30.28 -8.83
N GLN A 319 1.60 -31.12 -9.52
CA GLN A 319 1.09 -32.37 -10.06
C GLN A 319 0.74 -33.32 -8.90
N ASP A 320 -0.38 -34.04 -9.00
CA ASP A 320 -0.80 -35.00 -7.97
C ASP A 320 0.34 -35.98 -7.63
N GLY A 321 0.59 -36.18 -6.34
CA GLY A 321 1.68 -37.01 -5.81
C GLY A 321 3.04 -36.33 -5.68
N HIS A 322 3.18 -35.06 -6.11
CA HIS A 322 4.41 -34.29 -5.95
C HIS A 322 4.35 -33.44 -4.68
N SER A 323 5.34 -33.58 -3.78
CA SER A 323 5.52 -32.65 -2.67
C SER A 323 6.43 -31.49 -3.09
N ILE A 324 6.36 -30.35 -2.38
CA ILE A 324 7.28 -29.20 -2.53
C ILE A 324 8.77 -29.63 -2.60
N ARG A 325 9.13 -30.80 -2.03
CA ARG A 325 10.47 -31.38 -2.04
C ARG A 325 11.04 -31.65 -3.44
N GLN A 326 10.21 -31.90 -4.46
CA GLN A 326 10.69 -32.25 -5.80
C GLN A 326 11.14 -31.03 -6.63
N TYR A 327 10.76 -29.81 -6.25
CA TYR A 327 11.35 -28.60 -6.84
C TYR A 327 12.83 -28.42 -6.47
N PHE A 328 13.30 -29.02 -5.36
CA PHE A 328 14.71 -28.96 -4.95
C PHE A 328 15.63 -29.87 -5.77
N THR A 329 15.10 -30.89 -6.46
CA THR A 329 15.90 -31.94 -7.12
C THR A 329 16.07 -31.73 -8.63
N ALA A 330 15.31 -30.84 -9.25
CA ALA A 330 15.37 -30.61 -10.70
C ALA A 330 16.55 -29.75 -11.16
N ASN A 331 17.12 -28.90 -10.28
CA ASN A 331 18.16 -27.92 -10.64
C ASN A 331 19.52 -28.12 -9.94
N GLY A 332 19.78 -29.30 -9.38
CA GLY A 332 21.10 -29.67 -8.87
C GLY A 332 21.95 -30.27 -9.98
N GLU A 333 22.84 -29.47 -10.59
CA GLU A 333 23.96 -30.02 -11.35
C GLU A 333 24.68 -31.07 -10.49
N LYS A 334 25.05 -32.19 -11.12
CA LYS A 334 25.81 -33.28 -10.53
C LYS A 334 27.22 -32.79 -10.14
N GLY A 335 27.32 -32.09 -9.02
CA GLY A 335 28.55 -31.65 -8.38
C GLY A 335 28.58 -32.18 -6.95
N SER A 336 29.50 -33.08 -6.71
CA SER A 336 29.71 -33.81 -5.45
C SER A 336 30.08 -32.92 -4.27
N SER A 337 29.22 -32.86 -3.25
CA SER A 337 29.59 -32.86 -1.81
C SER A 337 28.35 -32.96 -0.93
N SER A 338 27.81 -34.18 -0.83
CA SER A 338 26.69 -34.53 0.04
C SER A 338 27.12 -34.54 1.52
N GLN A 339 27.27 -33.37 2.15
CA GLN A 339 27.33 -33.21 3.61
C GLN A 339 26.74 -31.86 4.02
N SER A 340 25.42 -31.68 3.93
CA SER A 340 24.69 -30.60 4.63
C SER A 340 23.17 -30.60 4.39
N VAL A 341 22.51 -31.75 4.22
CA VAL A 341 21.03 -31.79 4.16
C VAL A 341 20.49 -33.01 4.89
N SER A 342 20.51 -32.99 6.23
CA SER A 342 19.80 -33.97 7.08
C SER A 342 18.66 -33.33 7.91
N TYR A 343 18.27 -32.09 7.63
CA TYR A 343 17.41 -31.31 8.54
C TYR A 343 15.90 -31.29 8.24
N PHE A 344 15.41 -31.98 7.21
CA PHE A 344 13.97 -32.02 6.89
C PHE A 344 13.45 -33.46 6.76
N GLN A 345 13.27 -34.16 7.87
CA GLN A 345 12.56 -35.44 7.88
C GLN A 345 11.60 -35.45 9.07
N THR A 346 10.31 -35.25 8.81
CA THR A 346 9.22 -35.60 9.73
C THR A 346 7.92 -35.67 8.92
N ASP A 347 7.35 -36.87 8.83
CA ASP A 347 6.08 -37.16 8.18
C ASP A 347 4.93 -36.69 9.09
N LEU A 348 3.99 -35.91 8.56
CA LEU A 348 2.75 -35.53 9.25
C LEU A 348 1.67 -36.58 8.92
N SER A 349 0.97 -37.09 9.94
CA SER A 349 -0.03 -38.16 9.78
C SER A 349 -1.33 -37.68 9.11
N PRO A 350 -2.08 -38.55 8.42
CA PRO A 350 -3.36 -38.19 7.79
C PRO A 350 -4.43 -37.67 8.77
N ASP A 351 -4.41 -38.14 10.02
CA ASP A 351 -5.33 -37.68 11.07
C ASP A 351 -5.09 -36.20 11.45
N PHE A 352 -3.85 -35.72 11.32
CA PHE A 352 -3.49 -34.31 11.52
C PHE A 352 -4.12 -33.41 10.43
N VAL A 353 -4.18 -33.88 9.18
CA VAL A 353 -4.80 -33.13 8.07
C VAL A 353 -6.31 -33.00 8.28
N ALA A 354 -6.96 -34.04 8.80
CA ALA A 354 -8.40 -34.01 9.10
C ALA A 354 -8.73 -33.07 10.27
N GLN A 355 -7.93 -33.07 11.34
CA GLN A 355 -8.10 -32.18 12.48
C GLN A 355 -7.78 -30.70 12.13
N PHE A 356 -6.80 -30.49 11.25
CA PHE A 356 -6.40 -29.17 10.74
C PHE A 356 -7.50 -28.53 9.88
N MET A 357 -8.17 -29.33 9.04
CA MET A 357 -9.34 -28.89 8.24
C MET A 357 -10.57 -28.55 9.11
N PHE A 358 -10.73 -29.21 10.26
CA PHE A 358 -11.82 -28.93 11.20
C PHE A 358 -11.63 -27.58 11.93
N ILE A 359 -10.39 -27.27 12.33
CA ILE A 359 -10.06 -26.00 13.02
C ILE A 359 -10.04 -24.81 12.03
N GLN A 360 -9.76 -25.05 10.74
CA GLN A 360 -9.75 -24.04 9.68
C GLN A 360 -11.12 -23.36 9.44
N ASN A 361 -12.22 -24.01 9.80
CA ASN A 361 -13.57 -23.55 9.47
C ASN A 361 -14.27 -22.75 10.58
N GLU A 362 -13.76 -22.70 11.81
CA GLU A 362 -14.50 -22.14 12.96
C GLU A 362 -13.96 -20.78 13.47
N ILE A 363 -12.67 -20.44 13.33
CA ILE A 363 -12.11 -19.22 13.96
C ILE A 363 -11.01 -18.52 13.13
N PRO A 364 -11.26 -17.34 12.52
CA PRO A 364 -10.29 -16.61 11.69
C PRO A 364 -9.03 -16.10 12.44
N ILE A 365 -9.13 -15.90 13.75
CA ILE A 365 -8.05 -15.33 14.58
C ILE A 365 -6.92 -16.35 14.84
N PHE A 366 -7.22 -17.65 14.74
CA PHE A 366 -6.25 -18.74 14.95
C PHE A 366 -5.26 -18.89 13.76
N ASN A 367 -5.66 -18.44 12.56
CA ASN A 367 -4.86 -18.58 11.34
C ASN A 367 -3.55 -17.76 11.37
N SER A 368 -3.58 -16.50 11.80
CA SER A 368 -2.41 -15.61 11.71
C SER A 368 -1.29 -16.00 12.69
N TRP A 369 -1.65 -16.47 13.89
CA TRP A 369 -0.69 -16.86 14.92
C TRP A 369 -0.08 -18.23 14.69
N MET A 370 -0.86 -19.22 14.22
CA MET A 370 -0.36 -20.58 14.03
C MET A 370 0.44 -20.75 12.73
N LEU A 371 0.12 -20.01 11.66
CA LEU A 371 0.94 -19.96 10.43
C LEU A 371 2.34 -19.41 10.74
N ARG A 372 2.45 -18.37 11.56
CA ARG A 372 3.73 -17.79 12.05
C ARG A 372 4.57 -18.78 12.87
N LEU A 373 3.91 -19.72 13.55
CA LEU A 373 4.51 -20.79 14.34
C LEU A 373 4.89 -22.04 13.51
N LEU A 374 4.22 -22.26 12.37
CA LEU A 374 4.48 -23.38 11.45
C LEU A 374 5.71 -23.13 10.57
N PHE A 375 5.94 -21.89 10.17
CA PHE A 375 6.99 -21.52 9.22
C PHE A 375 8.36 -21.32 9.88
N THR A 376 8.40 -20.87 11.14
CA THR A 376 9.55 -21.07 12.02
C THR A 376 9.71 -22.55 12.40
N GLY A 377 10.04 -23.41 11.44
CA GLY A 377 10.02 -24.88 11.52
C GLY A 377 10.91 -25.50 12.60
N LYS A 378 11.72 -24.69 13.30
CA LYS A 378 12.47 -25.09 14.49
C LYS A 378 11.59 -25.13 15.76
N SER A 379 10.53 -24.33 15.83
CA SER A 379 9.65 -24.21 17.00
C SER A 379 8.48 -25.20 16.95
N CYS A 380 7.82 -25.36 15.80
CA CYS A 380 6.64 -26.24 15.70
C CYS A 380 6.97 -27.73 15.90
N ALA A 381 8.11 -28.22 15.39
CA ALA A 381 8.56 -29.60 15.63
C ALA A 381 8.92 -29.85 17.10
N SER A 382 9.32 -28.80 17.83
CA SER A 382 9.65 -28.86 19.25
C SER A 382 8.39 -28.77 20.12
N ILE A 383 7.42 -27.92 19.76
CA ILE A 383 6.12 -27.77 20.44
C ILE A 383 5.16 -28.94 20.14
N CYS A 384 5.19 -29.53 18.94
CA CYS A 384 4.41 -30.75 18.68
C CYS A 384 5.04 -31.99 19.34
N LYS A 385 6.37 -32.03 19.56
CA LYS A 385 6.99 -33.06 20.41
C LYS A 385 6.59 -32.93 21.89
N LEU A 386 6.21 -31.72 22.34
CA LEU A 386 5.64 -31.47 23.67
C LEU A 386 4.20 -32.01 23.84
N LYS A 387 3.54 -32.45 22.75
CA LYS A 387 2.24 -33.12 22.82
C LYS A 387 2.34 -34.64 23.05
N LEU A 388 3.52 -35.22 22.83
CA LEU A 388 3.78 -36.66 22.96
C LEU A 388 4.52 -37.05 24.25
N ARG A 389 4.89 -36.06 25.07
CA ARG A 389 5.30 -36.26 26.47
C ARG A 389 4.63 -35.17 27.30
N PRO A 390 4.05 -35.48 28.47
CA PRO A 390 3.85 -34.44 29.48
C PRO A 390 5.21 -33.74 29.65
N LEU A 391 5.23 -32.41 29.77
CA LEU A 391 6.43 -31.71 30.22
C LEU A 391 6.72 -32.16 31.65
N GLU A 392 7.41 -33.28 31.78
CA GLU A 392 8.04 -33.70 33.01
C GLU A 392 9.06 -32.62 33.34
N HIS A 393 8.77 -31.89 34.42
CA HIS A 393 9.72 -31.13 35.23
C HIS A 393 11.15 -31.69 35.11
N GLU A 394 12.09 -30.89 34.60
CA GLU A 394 13.51 -31.19 34.83
C GLU A 394 13.80 -30.90 36.29
N VAL A 395 14.64 -31.72 36.91
CA VAL A 395 14.95 -31.63 38.33
C VAL A 395 16.40 -31.16 38.45
N ASP A 396 16.69 -30.14 39.27
CA ASP A 396 18.07 -29.70 39.50
C ASP A 396 18.89 -30.77 40.23
N ASP A 397 20.21 -30.56 40.37
CA ASP A 397 21.13 -31.47 41.06
C ASP A 397 20.73 -31.73 42.54
N ASP A 398 19.83 -30.90 43.09
CA ASP A 398 19.30 -30.97 44.47
C ASP A 398 17.88 -31.58 44.54
N GLY A 399 17.26 -31.94 43.41
CA GLY A 399 15.92 -32.55 43.39
C GLY A 399 14.74 -31.56 43.32
N ASN A 400 14.96 -30.28 43.00
CA ASN A 400 13.90 -29.28 42.82
C ASN A 400 13.41 -29.21 41.37
N GLN A 401 12.10 -29.03 41.18
CA GLN A 401 11.47 -28.93 39.86
C GLN A 401 11.82 -27.60 39.16
N ILE A 402 12.56 -27.66 38.06
CA ILE A 402 12.86 -26.57 37.12
C ILE A 402 11.80 -26.60 36.01
N ALA A 403 10.72 -25.84 36.15
CA ALA A 403 9.54 -26.00 35.30
C ALA A 403 8.98 -24.67 34.79
N ILE A 404 9.63 -24.01 33.82
CA ILE A 404 9.15 -22.82 33.08
C ILE A 404 8.92 -21.54 33.92
N GLY A 405 8.42 -21.64 35.15
CA GLY A 405 8.24 -20.55 36.12
C GLY A 405 9.55 -19.89 36.53
N ASP A 406 10.65 -20.63 36.57
CA ASP A 406 11.98 -20.05 36.81
C ASP A 406 12.41 -19.13 35.66
N GLY A 407 12.03 -19.49 34.43
CA GLY A 407 12.25 -18.66 33.24
C GLY A 407 11.52 -17.32 33.33
N ALA A 408 10.35 -17.28 33.96
CA ALA A 408 9.60 -16.05 34.21
C ALA A 408 10.22 -15.16 35.30
N LYS A 409 11.15 -15.71 36.10
CA LYS A 409 11.91 -15.01 37.17
C LYS A 409 13.37 -14.74 36.77
N GLN A 410 13.79 -15.12 35.55
CA GLN A 410 15.16 -14.89 35.06
C GLN A 410 15.49 -13.41 34.90
N ASN A 411 16.78 -13.05 35.00
CA ASN A 411 17.20 -11.65 34.84
C ASN A 411 17.11 -11.13 33.39
N HIS A 412 17.06 -12.03 32.40
CA HIS A 412 17.06 -11.65 30.99
C HIS A 412 15.65 -11.47 30.44
N VAL A 413 15.33 -10.25 29.98
CA VAL A 413 14.00 -9.85 29.48
C VAL A 413 13.46 -10.80 28.41
N ASP A 414 14.27 -11.21 27.44
CA ASP A 414 13.77 -12.13 26.39
C ASP A 414 13.46 -13.54 26.89
N VAL A 415 14.16 -14.01 27.91
CA VAL A 415 13.90 -15.32 28.53
C VAL A 415 12.59 -15.26 29.30
N GLN A 416 12.37 -14.17 30.06
CA GLN A 416 11.09 -13.91 30.71
C GLN A 416 9.96 -13.88 29.68
N ARG A 417 10.08 -13.08 28.61
CA ARG A 417 9.05 -12.96 27.56
C ARG A 417 8.72 -14.30 26.90
N ALA A 418 9.74 -15.12 26.61
CA ALA A 418 9.53 -16.46 26.07
C ALA A 418 8.80 -17.37 27.08
N ALA A 419 9.22 -17.35 28.35
CA ALA A 419 8.59 -18.12 29.41
C ALA A 419 7.12 -17.72 29.62
N LEU A 420 6.80 -16.42 29.64
CA LEU A 420 5.41 -15.95 29.79
C LEU A 420 4.52 -16.35 28.61
N ARG A 421 5.05 -16.37 27.38
CA ARG A 421 4.32 -16.92 26.22
C ARG A 421 4.03 -18.41 26.37
N CYS A 422 5.01 -19.18 26.85
CA CYS A 422 4.82 -20.61 27.13
C CYS A 422 3.80 -20.84 28.25
N LEU A 423 3.84 -20.04 29.31
CA LEU A 423 2.84 -20.09 30.39
C LEU A 423 1.44 -19.79 29.85
N CYS A 424 1.26 -18.75 29.03
CA CYS A 424 -0.04 -18.49 28.39
C CYS A 424 -0.56 -19.70 27.61
N LEU A 425 0.29 -20.29 26.74
CA LEU A 425 -0.09 -21.46 25.95
C LEU A 425 -0.48 -22.66 26.83
N LEU A 426 0.26 -22.90 27.91
CA LEU A 426 -0.08 -23.95 28.87
C LEU A 426 -1.44 -23.69 29.51
N GLY A 427 -1.67 -22.47 29.99
CA GLY A 427 -2.95 -22.09 30.62
C GLY A 427 -4.16 -22.13 29.67
N LEU A 428 -3.97 -21.92 28.37
CA LEU A 428 -5.01 -22.07 27.35
C LEU A 428 -5.32 -23.55 27.03
N LEU A 429 -4.34 -24.44 27.18
CA LEU A 429 -4.52 -25.88 26.97
C LEU A 429 -5.20 -26.59 28.14
N GLU A 430 -5.13 -26.00 29.34
CA GLU A 430 -5.78 -26.53 30.52
C GLU A 430 -7.30 -26.25 30.49
N ASN A 431 -8.11 -27.19 30.99
CA ASN A 431 -9.57 -27.01 31.08
C ASN A 431 -9.99 -26.04 32.20
N ARG A 432 -9.09 -25.75 33.15
CA ARG A 432 -9.30 -24.81 34.24
C ARG A 432 -8.04 -23.99 34.46
N PRO A 433 -8.14 -22.73 34.89
CA PRO A 433 -6.97 -21.90 35.13
C PRO A 433 -6.10 -22.43 36.27
N ASN A 434 -4.79 -22.48 36.05
CA ASN A 434 -3.80 -22.79 37.08
C ASN A 434 -3.48 -21.56 37.94
N ALA A 435 -3.65 -21.69 39.26
CA ALA A 435 -3.47 -20.62 40.22
C ALA A 435 -2.05 -20.02 40.20
N GLU A 436 -1.02 -20.87 40.14
CA GLU A 436 0.38 -20.44 40.20
C GLU A 436 0.77 -19.68 38.93
N LEU A 437 0.29 -20.17 37.79
CA LEU A 437 0.48 -19.54 36.49
C LEU A 437 -0.16 -18.15 36.44
N VAL A 438 -1.42 -18.05 36.88
CA VAL A 438 -2.14 -16.77 36.93
C VAL A 438 -1.45 -15.79 37.87
N LYS A 439 -1.00 -16.25 39.06
CA LYS A 439 -0.23 -15.42 39.99
C LYS A 439 1.07 -14.90 39.37
N GLN A 440 1.83 -15.78 38.71
CA GLN A 440 3.08 -15.39 38.05
C GLN A 440 2.83 -14.37 36.93
N LEU A 441 1.80 -14.55 36.09
CA LEU A 441 1.46 -13.59 35.05
C LEU A 441 1.05 -12.23 35.62
N ARG A 442 0.26 -12.21 36.70
CA ARG A 442 -0.11 -10.97 37.41
C ARG A 442 1.12 -10.27 37.95
N LEU A 443 2.01 -11.00 38.62
CA LEU A 443 3.26 -10.47 39.15
C LEU A 443 4.14 -9.89 38.04
N SER A 444 4.32 -10.61 36.93
CA SER A 444 5.10 -10.14 35.79
C SER A 444 4.46 -8.94 35.08
N PHE A 445 3.14 -8.77 35.14
CA PHE A 445 2.47 -7.58 34.61
C PHE A 445 2.74 -6.35 35.48
N ILE A 446 2.65 -6.49 36.80
CA ILE A 446 2.81 -5.41 37.77
C ILE A 446 4.28 -4.99 37.87
N ASN A 447 5.17 -5.95 38.13
CA ASN A 447 6.56 -5.70 38.52
C ASN A 447 7.57 -5.90 37.37
N GLY A 448 7.10 -6.35 36.21
CA GLY A 448 7.97 -6.60 35.06
C GLY A 448 8.46 -5.30 34.40
N PRO A 449 9.62 -5.35 33.70
CA PRO A 449 9.96 -4.36 32.69
C PRO A 449 8.84 -4.24 31.64
N ASP A 450 8.70 -3.09 30.97
CA ASP A 450 7.52 -2.82 30.15
C ASP A 450 7.28 -3.82 29.00
N LEU A 451 8.35 -4.37 28.39
CA LEU A 451 8.23 -5.44 27.39
C LEU A 451 7.73 -6.78 27.99
N VAL A 452 8.05 -7.04 29.26
CA VAL A 452 7.62 -8.23 30.00
C VAL A 452 6.17 -8.03 30.44
N SER A 453 5.85 -6.85 30.97
CA SER A 453 4.48 -6.46 31.30
C SER A 453 3.56 -6.50 30.08
N ALA A 454 4.02 -6.08 28.90
CA ALA A 454 3.24 -6.19 27.67
C ALA A 454 2.87 -7.65 27.35
N ILE A 455 3.82 -8.58 27.46
CA ILE A 455 3.56 -10.00 27.21
C ILE A 455 2.68 -10.61 28.31
N ALA A 456 2.92 -10.26 29.57
CA ALA A 456 2.09 -10.68 30.70
C ALA A 456 0.64 -10.19 30.56
N CYS A 457 0.47 -8.92 30.20
CA CYS A 457 -0.83 -8.28 29.94
C CYS A 457 -1.60 -9.03 28.85
N LYS A 458 -0.93 -9.34 27.73
CA LYS A 458 -1.51 -10.08 26.61
C LYS A 458 -1.93 -11.48 27.03
N ALA A 459 -1.06 -12.18 27.74
CA ALA A 459 -1.34 -13.51 28.28
C ALA A 459 -2.55 -13.51 29.24
N LEU A 460 -2.64 -12.52 30.13
CA LEU A 460 -3.78 -12.36 31.04
C LEU A 460 -5.07 -12.08 30.27
N ILE A 461 -5.05 -11.20 29.27
CA ILE A 461 -6.21 -10.95 28.41
C ILE A 461 -6.65 -12.22 27.68
N ASP A 462 -5.71 -12.98 27.13
CA ASP A 462 -6.01 -14.23 26.42
C ASP A 462 -6.65 -15.24 27.38
N LEU A 463 -6.11 -15.41 28.59
CA LEU A 463 -6.69 -16.29 29.61
C LEU A 463 -8.07 -15.81 30.09
N VAL A 464 -8.25 -14.50 30.29
CA VAL A 464 -9.54 -13.90 30.68
C VAL A 464 -10.59 -14.11 29.60
N THR A 465 -10.24 -13.89 28.33
CA THR A 465 -11.16 -14.06 27.21
C THR A 465 -11.50 -15.52 26.93
N TRP A 466 -10.59 -16.45 27.28
CA TRP A 466 -10.77 -17.88 27.13
C TRP A 466 -11.57 -18.52 28.28
N HIS A 467 -11.14 -18.31 29.53
CA HIS A 467 -11.73 -18.95 30.72
C HIS A 467 -12.86 -18.13 31.36
N GLY A 468 -12.89 -16.83 31.09
CA GLY A 468 -13.76 -15.87 31.77
C GLY A 468 -13.12 -15.30 33.04
N PRO A 469 -13.35 -14.01 33.35
CA PRO A 469 -12.68 -13.32 34.46
C PRO A 469 -12.96 -13.97 35.83
N GLN A 470 -14.16 -14.51 36.06
CA GLN A 470 -14.52 -15.13 37.34
C GLN A 470 -13.76 -16.43 37.61
N GLU A 471 -13.52 -17.24 36.58
CA GLU A 471 -12.79 -18.49 36.75
C GLU A 471 -11.31 -18.20 37.01
N ILE A 472 -10.76 -17.15 36.40
CA ILE A 472 -9.40 -16.66 36.68
C ILE A 472 -9.28 -16.21 38.13
N ASP A 473 -10.20 -15.36 38.61
CA ASP A 473 -10.20 -14.87 39.99
C ASP A 473 -10.42 -16.01 41.00
N ARG A 474 -11.31 -16.95 40.71
CA ARG A 474 -11.55 -18.12 41.57
C ARG A 474 -10.31 -19.00 41.68
N ALA A 475 -9.54 -19.18 40.61
CA ALA A 475 -8.35 -20.01 40.63
C ALA A 475 -7.29 -19.50 41.62
N ILE A 476 -7.22 -18.19 41.83
CA ILE A 476 -6.28 -17.56 42.77
C ILE A 476 -6.88 -17.28 44.16
N GLY A 477 -8.10 -17.74 44.42
CA GLY A 477 -8.75 -17.63 45.72
C GLY A 477 -9.43 -16.29 45.98
N ILE A 478 -9.71 -15.49 44.94
CA ILE A 478 -10.49 -14.27 45.07
C ILE A 478 -11.97 -14.66 45.02
N GLU A 479 -12.70 -14.39 46.09
CA GLU A 479 -14.14 -14.69 46.18
C GLU A 479 -14.95 -13.75 45.28
N SER A 480 -15.99 -14.29 44.63
CA SER A 480 -16.92 -13.48 43.85
C SER A 480 -17.66 -12.52 44.79
N PRO A 481 -17.84 -11.24 44.41
CA PRO A 481 -18.67 -10.31 45.19
C PRO A 481 -20.07 -10.91 45.40
N ASP A 482 -20.67 -10.57 46.55
CA ASP A 482 -22.03 -10.97 46.91
C ASP A 482 -22.98 -10.72 45.71
N PRO A 483 -23.85 -11.67 45.32
CA PRO A 483 -24.76 -11.51 44.19
C PRO A 483 -25.71 -10.30 44.31
N SER A 484 -25.78 -9.64 45.47
CA SER A 484 -26.47 -8.37 45.68
C SER A 484 -25.65 -7.10 45.37
N TYR A 485 -24.34 -7.23 45.16
CA TYR A 485 -23.42 -6.13 44.90
C TYR A 485 -23.11 -6.00 43.39
N GLU A 486 -23.72 -5.02 42.73
CA GLU A 486 -23.37 -4.67 41.36
C GLU A 486 -22.16 -3.72 41.35
N LYS A 487 -21.03 -4.23 40.86
CA LYS A 487 -19.80 -3.44 40.70
C LYS A 487 -19.98 -2.41 39.59
N SER A 488 -19.92 -1.13 39.94
CA SER A 488 -20.11 -0.01 39.01
C SER A 488 -18.82 0.69 38.58
N GLN A 489 -17.69 0.44 39.26
CA GLN A 489 -16.38 1.01 38.93
C GLN A 489 -15.25 -0.01 39.13
N PHE A 490 -14.13 0.18 38.43
CA PHE A 490 -12.89 -0.56 38.68
C PHE A 490 -12.17 0.01 39.90
N THR A 491 -11.59 -0.87 40.72
CA THR A 491 -10.71 -0.46 41.80
C THR A 491 -9.43 0.08 41.18
N GLN A 492 -9.12 1.36 41.41
CA GLN A 492 -7.88 1.96 40.94
C GLN A 492 -6.75 1.53 41.86
N VAL A 493 -5.73 0.92 41.28
CA VAL A 493 -4.55 0.41 41.99
C VAL A 493 -3.33 1.09 41.42
N ASP A 494 -2.47 1.58 42.29
CA ASP A 494 -1.17 2.08 41.85
C ASP A 494 -0.25 0.87 41.60
N LEU A 495 0.02 0.60 40.32
CA LEU A 495 0.88 -0.52 39.92
C LEU A 495 2.34 -0.31 40.32
N SER A 496 2.76 0.92 40.63
CA SER A 496 4.14 1.25 41.00
C SER A 496 4.50 0.85 42.44
N ASP A 497 3.50 0.78 43.33
CA ASP A 497 3.66 0.63 44.79
C ASP A 497 3.11 -0.71 45.32
N MET A 498 2.78 -1.65 44.44
CA MET A 498 2.19 -2.96 44.79
C MET A 498 3.23 -3.96 45.30
N ASN A 499 3.02 -4.52 46.50
CA ASN A 499 3.80 -5.62 47.05
C ASN A 499 3.15 -6.99 46.77
N ASP A 500 3.92 -8.08 46.88
CA ASP A 500 3.48 -9.47 46.67
C ASP A 500 2.26 -9.88 47.53
N ASP A 501 2.04 -9.23 48.67
CA ASP A 501 0.96 -9.54 49.62
C ASP A 501 -0.38 -8.85 49.31
N ASP A 502 -0.43 -7.89 48.37
CA ASP A 502 -1.64 -7.10 48.04
C ASP A 502 -2.49 -7.68 46.88
N LEU A 503 -2.24 -8.93 46.48
CA LEU A 503 -2.83 -9.59 45.32
C LEU A 503 -4.30 -10.02 45.46
N ASN A 504 -5.07 -9.52 46.44
CA ASN A 504 -6.51 -9.81 46.58
C ASN A 504 -7.38 -8.88 45.71
N ILE A 505 -6.94 -8.60 44.49
CA ILE A 505 -7.58 -7.69 43.53
C ILE A 505 -7.92 -8.48 42.27
N GLY A 506 -9.14 -8.35 41.76
CA GLY A 506 -9.58 -9.07 40.57
C GLY A 506 -8.71 -8.80 39.34
N VAL A 507 -8.59 -9.77 38.44
CA VAL A 507 -7.74 -9.69 37.25
C VAL A 507 -8.11 -8.50 36.36
N LEU A 508 -9.40 -8.19 36.24
CA LEU A 508 -9.85 -7.04 35.45
C LEU A 508 -9.49 -5.69 36.08
N ASP A 509 -9.49 -5.57 37.41
CA ASP A 509 -9.07 -4.34 38.09
C ASP A 509 -7.58 -4.06 37.89
N ILE A 510 -6.76 -5.12 37.98
CA ILE A 510 -5.32 -5.02 37.72
C ILE A 510 -5.06 -4.59 36.28
N LEU A 511 -5.70 -5.27 35.31
CA LEU A 511 -5.56 -4.92 33.90
C LEU A 511 -6.05 -3.49 33.62
N PHE A 512 -7.17 -3.06 34.22
CA PHE A 512 -7.72 -1.72 34.03
C PHE A 512 -6.82 -0.63 34.67
N SER A 513 -6.17 -0.95 35.79
CA SER A 513 -5.18 -0.09 36.42
C SER A 513 -3.96 0.14 35.52
N GLY A 514 -3.67 -0.78 34.60
CA GLY A 514 -2.63 -0.62 33.58
C GLY A 514 -2.78 0.62 32.69
N PHE A 515 -3.99 1.16 32.53
CA PHE A 515 -4.21 2.41 31.81
C PHE A 515 -3.93 3.69 32.62
N HIS A 516 -3.60 3.55 33.90
CA HIS A 516 -3.34 4.67 34.82
C HIS A 516 -1.88 4.73 35.27
N LYS A 517 -1.04 3.75 34.87
CA LYS A 517 0.40 3.82 35.09
C LYS A 517 0.95 5.04 34.33
N ASP A 518 1.63 5.93 35.06
CA ASP A 518 1.94 7.28 34.59
C ASP A 518 2.70 7.30 33.27
N HIS A 519 3.62 6.34 33.02
CA HIS A 519 4.23 6.13 31.70
C HIS A 519 4.61 4.66 31.47
N TRP A 520 4.25 4.13 30.29
CA TRP A 520 4.86 2.92 29.74
C TRP A 520 5.97 3.36 28.77
N GLU A 521 7.21 2.94 29.01
CA GLU A 521 8.31 3.11 28.06
C GLU A 521 8.18 2.07 26.94
N PHE A 522 8.11 2.54 25.71
CA PHE A 522 8.13 1.66 24.54
C PHE A 522 8.96 2.31 23.43
N ASP A 523 9.93 1.56 22.92
CA ASP A 523 10.64 1.96 21.71
C ASP A 523 9.72 1.79 20.50
N LEU A 524 9.52 2.89 19.76
CA LEU A 524 8.88 2.86 18.45
C LEU A 524 9.82 2.29 17.38
N GLU A 525 11.11 2.08 17.71
CA GLU A 525 12.14 1.55 16.82
C GLU A 525 12.18 0.01 16.87
N GLY A 526 11.45 -0.65 15.94
CA GLY A 526 11.54 -2.09 15.71
C GLY A 526 10.21 -2.75 15.33
N ASP A 527 10.26 -3.99 14.83
CA ASP A 527 9.07 -4.77 14.38
C ASP A 527 8.14 -5.22 15.54
N ASN A 528 8.42 -4.86 16.78
CA ASN A 528 7.72 -5.35 17.96
C ASN A 528 6.74 -4.31 18.54
N HIS A 529 5.60 -4.14 17.90
CA HIS A 529 4.53 -3.21 18.29
C HIS A 529 3.72 -3.61 19.54
N ASP A 530 4.14 -4.61 20.30
CA ASP A 530 3.43 -5.07 21.50
C ASP A 530 3.73 -4.11 22.67
N ASN A 531 2.87 -3.12 22.86
CA ASN A 531 2.87 -2.20 24.01
C ASN A 531 1.58 -2.36 24.85
N VAL A 532 1.68 -2.08 26.14
CA VAL A 532 0.57 -2.28 27.09
C VAL A 532 -0.68 -1.49 26.73
N PRO A 533 -0.64 -0.18 26.39
CA PRO A 533 -1.84 0.57 26.01
C PRO A 533 -2.59 -0.04 24.82
N THR A 534 -1.86 -0.49 23.80
CA THR A 534 -2.44 -1.16 22.62
C THR A 534 -3.09 -2.49 22.99
N ILE A 535 -2.40 -3.29 23.80
CA ILE A 535 -2.85 -4.61 24.23
C ILE A 535 -4.09 -4.48 25.13
N LEU A 536 -4.09 -3.57 26.09
CA LEU A 536 -5.24 -3.28 26.94
C LEU A 536 -6.42 -2.75 26.13
N GLY A 537 -6.18 -1.81 25.21
CA GLY A 537 -7.23 -1.28 24.33
C GLY A 537 -7.92 -2.37 23.52
N GLU A 538 -7.14 -3.22 22.85
CA GLU A 538 -7.65 -4.37 22.10
C GLU A 538 -8.33 -5.40 23.01
N GLY A 539 -7.73 -5.71 24.16
CA GLY A 539 -8.23 -6.70 25.11
C GLY A 539 -9.57 -6.31 25.73
N PHE A 540 -9.69 -5.07 26.21
CA PHE A 540 -10.96 -4.58 26.76
C PHE A 540 -12.04 -4.44 25.70
N ALA A 541 -11.69 -4.10 24.45
CA ALA A 541 -12.65 -4.15 23.34
C ALA A 541 -13.15 -5.59 23.09
N LYS A 542 -12.27 -6.60 23.11
CA LYS A 542 -12.67 -8.02 23.01
C LYS A 542 -13.55 -8.44 24.18
N ILE A 543 -13.20 -8.05 25.40
CA ILE A 543 -13.99 -8.35 26.61
C ILE A 543 -15.41 -7.76 26.48
N LEU A 544 -15.56 -6.54 25.97
CA LEU A 544 -16.88 -5.95 25.70
C LEU A 544 -17.65 -6.73 24.64
N LEU A 545 -17.01 -7.14 23.54
CA LEU A 545 -17.62 -7.95 22.49
C LEU A 545 -18.09 -9.32 23.01
N LEU A 546 -17.34 -9.89 23.97
CA LEU A 546 -17.61 -11.17 24.60
C LEU A 546 -18.43 -11.05 25.90
N SER A 547 -18.83 -9.85 26.30
CA SER A 547 -19.47 -9.58 27.60
C SER A 547 -20.73 -10.42 27.84
N GLY A 548 -21.47 -10.76 26.79
CA GLY A 548 -22.62 -11.68 26.87
C GLY A 548 -22.28 -13.08 27.40
N ASN A 549 -21.01 -13.50 27.30
CA ASN A 549 -20.51 -14.76 27.83
C ASN A 549 -20.01 -14.64 29.27
N PHE A 550 -19.89 -13.42 29.81
CA PHE A 550 -19.32 -13.14 31.13
C PHE A 550 -20.37 -12.53 32.06
N ALA A 551 -20.96 -13.36 32.92
CA ALA A 551 -21.97 -12.90 33.89
C ALA A 551 -21.48 -11.84 34.90
N SER A 552 -20.16 -11.65 35.05
CA SER A 552 -19.55 -10.74 36.04
C SER A 552 -19.19 -9.36 35.51
N ILE A 553 -19.59 -9.03 34.28
CA ILE A 553 -19.37 -7.69 33.75
C ILE A 553 -20.72 -6.99 33.67
N PRO A 554 -21.12 -6.24 34.73
CA PRO A 554 -22.33 -5.44 34.69
C PRO A 554 -22.29 -4.39 33.57
N ALA A 555 -23.47 -3.97 33.12
CA ALA A 555 -23.61 -2.92 32.12
C ALA A 555 -22.92 -1.61 32.53
N ASP A 556 -22.87 -1.29 33.81
CA ASP A 556 -22.18 -0.10 34.32
C ASP A 556 -20.66 -0.13 34.03
N LEU A 557 -20.03 -1.31 34.12
CA LEU A 557 -18.63 -1.47 33.74
C LEU A 557 -18.43 -1.32 32.23
N HIS A 558 -19.43 -1.61 31.39
CA HIS A 558 -19.32 -1.38 29.95
C HIS A 558 -19.09 0.10 29.67
N THR A 559 -19.88 0.97 30.30
CA THR A 559 -19.78 2.42 30.17
C THR A 559 -18.40 2.92 30.62
N VAL A 560 -17.88 2.39 31.74
CA VAL A 560 -16.54 2.75 32.25
C VAL A 560 -15.44 2.34 31.28
N ILE A 561 -15.49 1.12 30.75
CA ILE A 561 -14.53 0.63 29.76
C ILE A 561 -14.60 1.48 28.49
N LEU A 562 -15.81 1.69 27.94
CA LEU A 562 -16.02 2.49 26.72
C LEU A 562 -15.48 3.91 26.88
N ALA A 563 -15.79 4.57 28.00
CA ALA A 563 -15.28 5.91 28.28
C ALA A 563 -13.75 5.95 28.28
N LYS A 564 -13.09 4.92 28.84
CA LYS A 564 -11.63 4.82 28.84
C LYS A 564 -11.08 4.55 27.44
N LEU A 565 -11.67 3.65 26.67
CA LEU A 565 -11.26 3.36 25.30
C LEU A 565 -11.42 4.57 24.37
N ILE A 566 -12.49 5.35 24.54
CA ILE A 566 -12.72 6.59 23.78
C ILE A 566 -11.65 7.63 24.14
N LYS A 567 -11.38 7.84 25.44
CA LYS A 567 -10.29 8.73 25.88
C LYS A 567 -8.94 8.29 25.31
N LEU A 568 -8.67 6.99 25.30
CA LEU A 568 -7.45 6.43 24.74
C LEU A 568 -7.37 6.68 23.23
N TYR A 569 -8.46 6.47 22.50
CA TYR A 569 -8.52 6.72 21.06
C TYR A 569 -8.31 8.19 20.67
N PHE A 570 -8.75 9.14 21.48
CA PHE A 570 -8.55 10.57 21.23
C PHE A 570 -7.34 11.18 21.98
N SER A 571 -6.56 10.37 22.71
CA SER A 571 -5.37 10.86 23.42
C SER A 571 -4.22 11.15 22.46
N GLU A 572 -3.54 12.29 22.68
CA GLU A 572 -2.31 12.70 22.01
C GLU A 572 -1.12 11.78 22.33
N GLU A 573 -1.09 11.21 23.54
CA GLU A 573 0.00 10.30 23.98
C GLU A 573 0.03 9.01 23.16
N THR A 574 -1.11 8.61 22.60
CA THR A 574 -1.24 7.38 21.81
C THR A 574 -1.35 7.64 20.31
N LYS A 575 -1.16 8.89 19.84
CA LYS A 575 -1.36 9.26 18.44
C LYS A 575 -0.52 8.44 17.46
N GLU A 576 0.69 8.07 17.86
CA GLU A 576 1.65 7.28 17.07
C GLU A 576 1.35 5.76 17.14
N LEU A 577 0.42 5.31 17.99
CA LEU A 577 0.05 3.89 18.13
C LEU A 577 -0.96 3.49 17.06
N GLU A 578 -0.52 3.38 15.80
CA GLU A 578 -1.39 3.11 14.65
C GLU A 578 -2.26 1.86 14.81
N ARG A 579 -1.70 0.75 15.31
CA ARG A 579 -2.45 -0.50 15.56
C ARG A 579 -3.62 -0.28 16.51
N LEU A 580 -3.40 0.48 17.59
CA LEU A 580 -4.45 0.82 18.55
C LEU A 580 -5.53 1.67 17.88
N LYS A 581 -5.16 2.73 17.15
CA LYS A 581 -6.12 3.59 16.47
C LYS A 581 -6.95 2.83 15.44
N GLN A 582 -6.32 1.96 14.64
CA GLN A 582 -7.01 1.11 13.66
C GLN A 582 -7.99 0.15 14.34
N CYS A 583 -7.55 -0.55 15.40
CA CYS A 583 -8.38 -1.47 16.16
C CYS A 583 -9.61 -0.76 16.74
N MET A 584 -9.39 0.38 17.39
CA MET A 584 -10.47 1.17 18.02
C MET A 584 -11.45 1.74 16.98
N SER A 585 -10.95 2.21 15.84
CA SER A 585 -11.80 2.72 14.74
C SER A 585 -12.77 1.64 14.24
N VAL A 586 -12.29 0.41 14.04
CA VAL A 586 -13.12 -0.73 13.66
C VAL A 586 -14.09 -1.11 14.78
N PHE A 587 -13.61 -1.19 16.03
CA PHE A 587 -14.43 -1.53 17.19
C PHE A 587 -15.60 -0.55 17.38
N PHE A 588 -15.36 0.77 17.37
CA PHE A 588 -16.40 1.77 17.61
C PHE A 588 -17.45 1.83 16.50
N GLN A 589 -17.11 1.41 15.27
CA GLN A 589 -18.10 1.28 14.20
C GLN A 589 -18.99 0.05 14.39
N HIS A 590 -18.43 -1.05 14.88
CA HIS A 590 -19.15 -2.32 14.97
C HIS A 590 -19.89 -2.52 16.29
N TYR A 591 -19.31 -2.14 17.43
CA TYR A 591 -19.86 -2.44 18.75
C TYR A 591 -21.29 -1.90 18.96
N PRO A 592 -21.62 -0.64 18.62
CA PRO A 592 -23.00 -0.13 18.73
C PRO A 592 -23.98 -0.79 17.75
N ALA A 593 -23.49 -1.41 16.67
CA ALA A 593 -24.32 -2.07 15.67
C ALA A 593 -24.73 -3.50 16.08
N LEU A 594 -24.12 -4.06 17.12
CA LEU A 594 -24.39 -5.44 17.58
C LEU A 594 -25.72 -5.57 18.33
N SER A 595 -26.14 -4.56 19.10
CA SER A 595 -27.43 -4.55 19.80
C SER A 595 -27.83 -3.16 20.28
N ASP A 596 -29.13 -2.93 20.53
CA ASP A 596 -29.61 -1.68 21.14
C ASP A 596 -29.03 -1.42 22.53
N LYS A 597 -28.71 -2.49 23.28
CA LYS A 597 -28.03 -2.38 24.59
C LYS A 597 -26.62 -1.83 24.43
N HIS A 598 -25.85 -2.36 23.49
CA HIS A 598 -24.49 -1.87 23.20
C HIS A 598 -24.48 -0.44 22.66
N LYS A 599 -25.54 -0.05 21.94
CA LYS A 599 -25.70 1.33 21.45
C LYS A 599 -26.08 2.32 22.56
N ALA A 600 -26.74 1.85 23.61
CA ALA A 600 -27.18 2.67 24.74
C ALA A 600 -26.09 2.84 25.81
N SER A 601 -25.17 1.88 25.92
CA SER A 601 -23.90 2.00 26.68
C SER A 601 -22.99 3.03 26.02
#